data_AF-A0A7S8E7I8-F1
#
_entry.id   AF-A0A7S8E7I8-F1
#
_cell.length_a   1.000
_cell.length_b   1.000
_cell.length_c   1.000
_cell.angle_alpha   90.00
_cell.angle_beta   90.00
_cell.angle_gamma   90.00
#
_symmetry.space_group_name_H-M   'P 1'
#
loop_
_entity.id
_entity.type
_entity.pdbx_description
1 polymer ?
#
loop_
_entity_poly.entity_id
_entity_poly.type
_entity_poly.pdbx_seq_one_letter_code
_entity_poly.pdbx_strand_id
1 'polypeptide(L)'
;MTDQHPFEMRQPDQDYFKGVLLTVVGQAFSAADYELAHEPFQWLSGRYRFVKALDDAWHAYIEFQVLVYTDNAYAAGMPSRFRVTLIRSDRAGGKASPHEHYAKRTLSELVVGDFGVAILPSADHWWSFHDTTSLGNALAEAGHLVVGYGMPWLQGDLSPDSVPPALDKD
;
A
#
# COMPACT_ATOMS: atom_id res chain seq x y z
N MET A 1 0.98 32.48 -23.08
CA MET A 1 1.56 31.27 -22.44
C MET A 1 0.64 30.93 -21.29
N THR A 2 -0.14 29.87 -21.42
CA THR A 2 -1.11 29.44 -20.41
C THR A 2 -0.33 28.77 -19.29
N ASP A 3 -0.27 29.42 -18.14
CA ASP A 3 0.34 28.90 -16.93
C ASP A 3 -0.55 27.75 -16.44
N GLN A 4 -0.20 26.51 -16.79
CA GLN A 4 -0.95 25.33 -16.35
C GLN A 4 -0.86 25.23 -14.83
N HIS A 5 -1.99 25.01 -14.16
CA HIS A 5 -2.01 25.00 -12.70
C HIS A 5 -1.19 23.81 -12.18
N PRO A 6 -0.43 23.92 -11.07
CA PRO A 6 0.39 22.84 -10.52
C PRO A 6 -0.38 21.53 -10.21
N PHE A 7 -1.70 21.61 -10.09
CA PHE A 7 -2.58 20.46 -9.92
C PHE A 7 -2.80 19.68 -11.21
N GLU A 8 -2.91 20.37 -12.35
CA GLU A 8 -3.08 19.76 -13.67
C GLU A 8 -1.83 19.02 -14.13
N MET A 9 -0.65 19.47 -13.69
CA MET A 9 0.64 18.80 -13.98
C MET A 9 0.85 17.51 -13.17
N ARG A 10 0.21 17.34 -12.00
CA ARG A 10 0.37 16.15 -11.14
C ARG A 10 -0.58 15.01 -11.47
N GLN A 11 -1.70 15.32 -12.12
CA GLN A 11 -2.71 14.34 -12.49
C GLN A 11 -2.16 13.27 -13.48
N PRO A 12 -1.37 13.62 -14.51
CA PRO A 12 -0.71 12.64 -15.38
C PRO A 12 0.20 11.66 -14.64
N ASP A 13 0.99 12.13 -13.65
CA ASP A 13 1.92 11.26 -12.92
C ASP A 13 1.20 10.30 -11.97
N GLN A 14 0.09 10.75 -11.39
CA GLN A 14 -0.78 9.90 -10.57
C GLN A 14 -1.45 8.84 -11.45
N ASP A 15 -2.03 9.24 -12.58
CA ASP A 15 -2.62 8.30 -13.54
C ASP A 15 -1.60 7.30 -14.07
N TYR A 16 -0.36 7.75 -14.26
CA TYR A 16 0.76 6.90 -14.63
C TYR A 16 1.08 5.85 -13.56
N PHE A 17 1.23 6.26 -12.28
CA PHE A 17 1.42 5.33 -11.17
C PHE A 17 0.28 4.29 -11.11
N LYS A 18 -0.97 4.74 -11.25
CA LYS A 18 -2.15 3.87 -11.26
C LYS A 18 -2.07 2.83 -12.38
N GLY A 19 -1.65 3.24 -13.58
CA GLY A 19 -1.45 2.34 -14.71
C GLY A 19 -0.47 1.22 -14.39
N VAL A 20 0.72 1.56 -13.90
CA VAL A 20 1.74 0.56 -13.54
C VAL A 20 1.29 -0.30 -12.36
N LEU A 21 0.66 0.28 -11.34
CA LEU A 21 0.07 -0.45 -10.21
C LEU A 21 -0.88 -1.56 -10.69
N LEU A 22 -1.84 -1.22 -11.55
CA LEU A 22 -2.82 -2.19 -12.04
C LEU A 22 -2.19 -3.26 -12.94
N THR A 23 -1.18 -2.92 -13.73
CA THR A 23 -0.42 -3.90 -14.52
C THR A 23 0.35 -4.88 -13.64
N VAL A 24 1.00 -4.40 -12.58
CA VAL A 24 1.92 -5.23 -11.78
C VAL A 24 1.18 -6.07 -10.75
N VAL A 25 0.25 -5.49 -9.98
CA VAL A 25 -0.42 -6.20 -8.88
C VAL A 25 -1.91 -6.45 -9.12
N GLY A 26 -2.51 -5.75 -10.10
CA GLY A 26 -3.96 -5.76 -10.29
C GLY A 26 -4.54 -7.15 -10.55
N GLN A 27 -3.87 -7.96 -11.37
CA GLN A 27 -4.32 -9.34 -11.65
C GLN A 27 -4.28 -10.22 -10.39
N ALA A 28 -3.17 -10.16 -9.63
CA ALA A 28 -3.03 -10.95 -8.41
C ALA A 28 -4.07 -10.56 -7.36
N PHE A 29 -4.35 -9.25 -7.23
CA PHE A 29 -5.32 -8.75 -6.27
C PHE A 29 -6.76 -9.10 -6.67
N SER A 30 -7.08 -8.96 -7.95
CA SER A 30 -8.39 -9.36 -8.49
C SER A 30 -8.64 -10.87 -8.31
N ALA A 31 -7.60 -11.70 -8.50
CA ALA A 31 -7.69 -13.14 -8.25
C ALA A 31 -7.93 -13.49 -6.77
N ALA A 32 -7.63 -12.57 -5.86
CA ALA A 32 -7.91 -12.68 -4.43
C ALA A 32 -9.19 -11.93 -4.02
N ASP A 33 -10.07 -11.57 -4.96
CA ASP A 33 -11.32 -10.81 -4.77
C ASP A 33 -11.15 -9.38 -4.25
N TYR A 34 -9.98 -8.78 -4.46
CA TYR A 34 -9.77 -7.36 -4.18
C TYR A 34 -10.05 -6.51 -5.41
N GLU A 35 -10.98 -5.57 -5.28
CA GLU A 35 -11.35 -4.63 -6.33
C GLU A 35 -10.78 -3.24 -6.05
N LEU A 36 -10.34 -2.53 -7.09
CA LEU A 36 -9.93 -1.13 -6.94
C LEU A 36 -11.17 -0.27 -6.66
N ALA A 37 -11.20 0.43 -5.52
CA ALA A 37 -12.27 1.34 -5.17
C ALA A 37 -12.40 2.48 -6.19
N HIS A 38 -13.62 2.67 -6.70
CA HIS A 38 -13.99 3.83 -7.53
C HIS A 38 -14.40 5.01 -6.64
N GLU A 39 -13.43 5.67 -6.01
CA GLU A 39 -13.68 6.88 -5.22
C GLU A 39 -13.61 8.13 -6.11
N PRO A 40 -14.57 9.08 -5.99
CA PRO A 40 -14.53 10.31 -6.77
C PRO A 40 -13.21 11.06 -6.53
N PHE A 41 -12.56 11.41 -7.62
CA PHE A 41 -11.23 12.03 -7.77
C PHE A 41 -10.92 13.28 -6.90
N GLN A 42 -11.87 13.76 -6.10
CA GLN A 42 -11.76 14.97 -5.29
C GLN A 42 -10.82 14.83 -4.06
N TRP A 43 -10.20 13.67 -3.86
CA TRP A 43 -9.17 13.42 -2.85
C TRP A 43 -7.81 13.17 -3.53
N LEU A 44 -7.29 14.23 -4.19
CA LEU A 44 -5.98 14.35 -4.86
C LEU A 44 -4.77 14.12 -3.92
N SER A 45 -4.67 12.96 -3.29
CA SER A 45 -3.62 12.64 -2.30
C SER A 45 -2.79 11.42 -2.67
N GLY A 46 -2.76 11.03 -3.95
CA GLY A 46 -1.97 9.89 -4.42
C GLY A 46 -2.37 8.59 -3.75
N ARG A 47 -3.67 8.36 -3.52
CA ARG A 47 -4.16 7.21 -2.77
C ARG A 47 -4.91 6.26 -3.69
N TYR A 48 -4.52 4.99 -3.66
CA TYR A 48 -5.19 3.91 -4.39
C TYR A 48 -5.57 2.82 -3.41
N ARG A 49 -6.85 2.43 -3.38
CA ARG A 49 -7.34 1.46 -2.41
C ARG A 49 -7.97 0.28 -3.11
N PHE A 50 -7.45 -0.90 -2.81
CA PHE A 50 -8.11 -2.15 -3.14
C PHE A 50 -8.95 -2.61 -1.95
N VAL A 51 -10.11 -3.17 -2.23
CA VAL A 51 -11.11 -3.54 -1.22
C VAL A 51 -11.59 -4.96 -1.46
N LYS A 52 -11.65 -5.74 -0.40
CA LYS A 52 -12.32 -7.05 -0.37
C LYS A 52 -13.37 -7.04 0.74
N ALA A 53 -14.57 -7.48 0.43
CA ALA A 53 -15.57 -7.77 1.44
C ALA A 53 -15.16 -9.05 2.21
N LEU A 54 -15.28 -9.01 3.53
CA LEU A 54 -15.12 -10.13 4.43
C LEU A 54 -16.48 -10.47 5.05
N ASP A 55 -16.51 -11.47 5.93
CA ASP A 55 -17.72 -11.85 6.68
C ASP A 55 -18.21 -10.71 7.60
N ASP A 56 -19.48 -10.78 8.02
CA ASP A 56 -20.08 -9.90 9.04
C ASP A 56 -19.88 -8.39 8.82
N ALA A 57 -20.00 -7.94 7.56
CA ALA A 57 -19.83 -6.55 7.13
C ALA A 57 -18.40 -5.98 7.27
N TRP A 58 -17.42 -6.84 7.55
CA TRP A 58 -16.01 -6.44 7.55
C TRP A 58 -15.49 -6.24 6.14
N HIS A 59 -14.50 -5.37 6.03
CA HIS A 59 -13.80 -5.11 4.78
C HIS A 59 -12.30 -5.11 5.04
N ALA A 60 -11.57 -5.73 4.12
CA ALA A 60 -10.12 -5.65 4.02
C ALA A 60 -9.75 -4.60 2.98
N TYR A 61 -8.80 -3.72 3.33
CA TYR A 61 -8.32 -2.67 2.47
C TYR A 61 -6.80 -2.73 2.33
N ILE A 62 -6.32 -2.65 1.10
CA ILE A 62 -4.91 -2.46 0.77
C ILE A 62 -4.78 -1.08 0.14
N GLU A 63 -4.17 -0.15 0.86
CA GLU A 63 -4.06 1.25 0.49
C GLU A 63 -2.62 1.61 0.11
N PHE A 64 -2.41 1.96 -1.15
CA PHE A 64 -1.17 2.58 -1.63
C PHE A 64 -1.28 4.09 -1.49
N GLN A 65 -0.33 4.69 -0.81
CA GLN A 65 -0.16 6.15 -0.78
C GLN A 65 1.14 6.52 -1.48
N VAL A 66 1.04 7.13 -2.66
CA VAL A 66 2.15 7.65 -3.45
C VAL A 66 2.35 9.14 -3.21
N LEU A 67 3.61 9.52 -3.08
CA LEU A 67 4.12 10.88 -3.11
C LEU A 67 4.99 11.01 -4.36
N VAL A 68 4.46 11.69 -5.37
CA VAL A 68 5.19 11.96 -6.61
C VAL A 68 5.97 13.26 -6.44
N TYR A 69 7.28 13.21 -6.65
CA TYR A 69 8.12 14.39 -6.76
C TYR A 69 8.48 14.57 -8.23
N THR A 70 7.93 15.61 -8.86
CA THR A 70 8.32 16.04 -10.20
C THR A 70 9.67 16.73 -10.15
N ASP A 71 10.58 16.38 -11.05
CA ASP A 71 11.89 16.99 -11.12
C ASP A 71 11.75 18.50 -11.42
N ASN A 72 12.10 19.32 -10.44
CA ASN A 72 12.08 20.77 -10.53
C ASN A 72 13.22 21.33 -9.66
N ALA A 73 13.47 22.64 -9.79
CA ALA A 73 14.56 23.31 -9.09
C ALA A 73 14.55 23.13 -7.55
N TYR A 74 13.43 22.70 -6.96
CA TYR A 74 13.25 22.46 -5.52
C TYR A 74 13.23 20.98 -5.14
N ALA A 75 12.93 20.07 -6.08
CA ALA A 75 12.87 18.63 -5.82
C ALA A 75 14.25 17.97 -5.77
N ALA A 76 15.30 18.65 -6.27
CA ALA A 76 16.71 18.26 -6.14
C ALA A 76 17.00 16.77 -6.45
N GLY A 77 16.30 16.17 -7.41
CA GLY A 77 16.46 14.75 -7.75
C GLY A 77 15.95 13.75 -6.70
N MET A 78 15.09 14.16 -5.77
CA MET A 78 14.51 13.23 -4.78
C MET A 78 13.61 12.18 -5.47
N PRO A 79 13.71 10.89 -5.10
CA PRO A 79 12.83 9.85 -5.62
C PRO A 79 11.38 10.10 -5.22
N SER A 80 10.47 9.83 -6.16
CA SER A 80 9.08 9.54 -5.82
C SER A 80 9.01 8.31 -4.93
N ARG A 81 8.02 8.24 -4.05
CA ARG A 81 7.92 7.13 -3.10
C ARG A 81 6.49 6.76 -2.79
N PHE A 82 6.28 5.53 -2.35
CA PHE A 82 4.99 5.08 -1.87
C PHE A 82 5.12 4.23 -0.61
N ARG A 83 4.01 4.11 0.09
CA ARG A 83 3.82 3.16 1.20
C ARG A 83 2.54 2.38 1.02
N VAL A 84 2.48 1.20 1.62
CA VAL A 84 1.29 0.35 1.64
C VAL A 84 0.76 0.27 3.06
N THR A 85 -0.54 0.51 3.23
CA THR A 85 -1.25 0.38 4.51
C THR A 85 -2.33 -0.68 4.39
N LEU A 86 -2.39 -1.57 5.36
CA LEU A 86 -3.36 -2.65 5.46
C LEU A 86 -4.39 -2.26 6.53
N ILE A 87 -5.68 -2.39 6.22
CA ILE A 87 -6.76 -2.04 7.14
C ILE A 87 -7.84 -3.13 7.12
N ARG A 88 -8.24 -3.62 8.30
CA ARG A 88 -9.44 -4.43 8.50
C ARG A 88 -10.44 -3.60 9.30
N SER A 89 -11.61 -3.30 8.73
CA SER A 89 -12.61 -2.43 9.38
C SER A 89 -14.04 -2.82 9.02
N ASP A 90 -14.93 -2.72 9.99
CA ASP A 90 -16.40 -2.76 9.87
C ASP A 90 -16.99 -1.42 9.39
N ARG A 91 -16.14 -0.38 9.26
CA ARG A 91 -16.55 0.95 8.80
C ARG A 91 -16.09 1.21 7.38
N ALA A 92 -17.01 1.78 6.59
CA ALA A 92 -16.78 2.15 5.19
C ALA A 92 -15.52 3.01 5.01
N GLY A 93 -14.74 2.69 3.97
CA GLY A 93 -13.51 3.39 3.60
C GLY A 93 -12.34 3.17 4.55
N GLY A 94 -12.37 2.09 5.34
CA GLY A 94 -11.28 1.75 6.27
C GLY A 94 -11.17 2.73 7.45
N LYS A 95 -12.27 3.38 7.83
CA LYS A 95 -12.28 4.31 8.96
C LYS A 95 -11.97 3.57 10.26
N ALA A 96 -11.36 4.29 11.20
CA ALA A 96 -11.09 3.78 12.53
C ALA A 96 -12.39 3.35 13.23
N SER A 97 -12.35 2.18 13.84
CA SER A 97 -13.47 1.58 14.56
C SER A 97 -13.07 1.24 15.99
N PRO A 98 -14.00 1.34 16.96
CA PRO A 98 -13.75 0.89 18.33
C PRO A 98 -13.81 -0.64 18.49
N HIS A 99 -14.17 -1.39 17.44
CA HIS A 99 -14.28 -2.84 17.51
C HIS A 99 -12.90 -3.51 17.70
N GLU A 100 -12.81 -4.57 18.50
CA GLU A 100 -11.53 -5.22 18.84
C GLU A 100 -10.78 -5.81 17.62
N HIS A 101 -11.52 -6.35 16.65
CA HIS A 101 -10.96 -6.83 15.37
C HIS A 101 -10.58 -5.72 14.37
N TYR A 102 -10.75 -4.43 14.72
CA TYR A 102 -10.22 -3.36 13.89
C TYR A 102 -8.70 -3.40 13.90
N ALA A 103 -8.11 -3.47 12.71
CA ALA A 103 -6.67 -3.53 12.55
C ALA A 103 -6.21 -2.53 11.50
N LYS A 104 -5.06 -1.89 11.76
CA LYS A 104 -4.38 -1.01 10.81
C LYS A 104 -2.88 -1.04 11.04
N ARG A 105 -2.13 -1.37 9.99
CA ARG A 105 -0.65 -1.43 9.99
C ARG A 105 -0.11 -0.98 8.65
N THR A 106 1.10 -0.43 8.63
CA THR A 106 1.83 -0.37 7.34
C THR A 106 2.33 -1.77 6.99
N LEU A 107 2.50 -2.06 5.70
CA LEU A 107 3.01 -3.37 5.27
C LEU A 107 4.41 -3.64 5.85
N SER A 108 5.25 -2.60 5.88
CA SER A 108 6.61 -2.70 6.41
C SER A 108 6.62 -2.93 7.92
N GLU A 109 5.72 -2.27 8.66
CA GLU A 109 5.53 -2.48 10.10
C GLU A 109 5.06 -3.92 10.37
N LEU A 110 4.09 -4.42 9.60
CA LEU A 110 3.62 -5.79 9.73
C LEU A 110 4.75 -6.80 9.50
N VAL A 111 5.51 -6.66 8.41
CA VAL A 111 6.55 -7.64 8.03
C VAL A 111 7.76 -7.59 8.96
N VAL A 112 8.30 -6.40 9.21
CA VAL A 112 9.55 -6.23 9.98
C VAL A 112 9.29 -6.14 11.48
N GLY A 113 8.28 -5.36 11.87
CA GLY A 113 7.95 -5.11 13.27
C GLY A 113 7.20 -6.28 13.89
N ASP A 114 6.07 -6.67 13.28
CA ASP A 114 5.19 -7.67 13.89
C ASP A 114 5.69 -9.11 13.62
N PHE A 115 6.06 -9.45 12.38
CA PHE A 115 6.57 -10.79 12.04
C PHE A 115 8.08 -10.97 12.26
N GLY A 116 8.84 -9.90 12.52
CA GLY A 116 10.29 -9.99 12.75
C GLY A 116 11.10 -10.41 11.51
N VAL A 117 10.55 -10.28 10.30
CA VAL A 117 11.18 -10.75 9.07
C VAL A 117 12.00 -9.61 8.44
N ALA A 118 13.33 -9.74 8.49
CA ALA A 118 14.27 -8.74 7.97
C ALA A 118 14.43 -8.76 6.43
N ILE A 119 13.31 -8.76 5.69
CA ILE A 119 13.29 -8.65 4.21
C ILE A 119 13.33 -7.18 3.76
N LEU A 120 12.76 -6.26 4.55
CA LEU A 120 12.81 -4.82 4.28
C LEU A 120 13.84 -4.11 5.17
N PRO A 121 14.35 -2.93 4.77
CA PRO A 121 15.35 -2.19 5.55
C PRO A 121 14.87 -1.75 6.95
N SER A 122 13.57 -1.48 7.11
CA SER A 122 12.98 -1.05 8.39
C SER A 122 11.46 -1.21 8.42
N ALA A 123 10.87 -1.09 9.61
CA ALA A 123 9.42 -1.08 9.82
C ALA A 123 8.71 0.19 9.29
N ASP A 124 9.45 1.28 9.04
CA ASP A 124 8.95 2.53 8.43
C ASP A 124 9.46 2.69 6.99
N HIS A 125 9.58 1.56 6.28
CA HIS A 125 10.11 1.57 4.92
C HIS A 125 9.14 2.23 3.92
N TRP A 126 9.71 3.06 3.05
CA TRP A 126 9.05 3.62 1.87
C TRP A 126 9.75 3.12 0.63
N TRP A 127 8.97 2.55 -0.29
CA TRP A 127 9.46 2.19 -1.61
C TRP A 127 9.72 3.43 -2.43
N SER A 128 10.92 3.53 -2.99
CA SER A 128 11.36 4.70 -3.77
C SER A 128 11.52 4.33 -5.25
N PHE A 129 11.20 5.26 -6.14
CA PHE A 129 11.32 5.08 -7.58
C PHE A 129 11.61 6.40 -8.29
N HIS A 130 12.31 6.30 -9.42
CA HIS A 130 12.66 7.44 -10.28
C HIS A 130 12.15 7.27 -11.71
N ASP A 131 11.80 6.05 -12.11
CA ASP A 131 11.41 5.69 -13.46
C ASP A 131 10.42 4.51 -13.46
N THR A 132 9.96 4.12 -14.65
CA THR A 132 9.04 2.99 -14.86
C THR A 132 9.55 1.68 -14.29
N THR A 133 10.84 1.40 -14.50
CA THR A 133 11.44 0.11 -14.16
C THR A 133 11.58 -0.04 -12.65
N SER A 134 12.13 0.98 -11.99
CA SER A 134 12.23 1.03 -10.53
C SER A 134 10.86 1.03 -9.86
N LEU A 135 9.86 1.71 -10.45
CA LEU A 135 8.47 1.64 -9.98
C LEU A 135 7.90 0.22 -10.10
N GLY A 136 8.07 -0.43 -11.25
CA GLY A 136 7.59 -1.79 -11.47
C GLY A 136 8.20 -2.80 -10.49
N ASN A 137 9.51 -2.73 -10.26
CA ASN A 137 10.22 -3.58 -9.30
C ASN A 137 9.73 -3.34 -7.87
N ALA A 138 9.60 -2.08 -7.46
CA ALA A 138 9.12 -1.72 -6.14
C ALA A 138 7.68 -2.19 -5.89
N LEU A 139 6.79 -2.03 -6.88
CA LEU A 139 5.41 -2.52 -6.81
C LEU A 139 5.36 -4.05 -6.76
N ALA A 140 6.25 -4.74 -7.50
CA ALA A 140 6.31 -6.20 -7.49
C ALA A 140 6.77 -6.73 -6.12
N GLU A 141 7.78 -6.12 -5.51
CA GLU A 141 8.23 -6.46 -4.15
C GLU A 141 7.11 -6.23 -3.12
N ALA A 142 6.52 -5.03 -3.11
CA ALA A 142 5.40 -4.71 -2.22
C ALA A 142 4.22 -5.67 -2.46
N GLY A 143 3.90 -5.98 -3.71
CA GLY A 143 2.84 -6.92 -4.09
C GLY A 143 3.07 -8.34 -3.55
N HIS A 144 4.30 -8.86 -3.64
CA HIS A 144 4.65 -10.16 -3.07
C HIS A 144 4.44 -10.17 -1.55
N LEU A 145 4.86 -9.11 -0.86
CA LEU A 145 4.67 -9.00 0.60
C LEU A 145 3.19 -8.86 0.98
N VAL A 146 2.40 -8.13 0.20
CA VAL A 146 0.95 -8.06 0.39
C VAL A 146 0.33 -9.44 0.24
N VAL A 147 0.69 -10.21 -0.79
CA VAL A 147 0.13 -11.56 -1.00
C VAL A 147 0.58 -12.53 0.10
N GLY A 148 1.87 -12.51 0.48
CA GLY A 148 2.44 -13.46 1.44
C GLY A 148 2.08 -13.17 2.90
N TYR A 149 1.96 -11.89 3.28
CA TYR A 149 1.74 -11.48 4.67
C TYR A 149 0.46 -10.66 4.83
N GLY A 150 0.24 -9.68 3.95
CA GLY A 150 -0.83 -8.70 4.11
C GLY A 150 -2.24 -9.29 3.99
N MET A 151 -2.52 -10.04 2.93
CA MET A 151 -3.85 -10.63 2.67
C MET A 151 -4.24 -11.68 3.72
N PRO A 152 -3.38 -12.67 4.07
CA PRO A 152 -3.69 -13.62 5.13
C PRO A 152 -3.91 -12.94 6.49
N TRP A 153 -3.10 -11.92 6.82
CA TRP A 153 -3.29 -11.15 8.04
C TRP A 153 -4.61 -10.36 8.06
N LEU A 154 -4.99 -9.74 6.95
CA LEU A 154 -6.27 -9.04 6.81
C LEU A 154 -7.46 -10.00 6.95
N GLN A 155 -7.32 -11.24 6.48
CA GLN A 155 -8.35 -12.28 6.59
C GLN A 155 -8.41 -12.88 8.01
N GLY A 156 -7.30 -12.82 8.75
CA GLY A 156 -7.16 -13.44 10.08
C GLY A 156 -6.55 -14.84 10.04
N ASP A 157 -6.12 -15.30 8.87
CA ASP A 157 -5.48 -16.61 8.66
C ASP A 157 -4.01 -16.60 9.10
N LEU A 158 -3.41 -15.42 9.26
CA LEU A 158 -2.04 -15.24 9.70
C LEU A 158 -1.97 -14.24 10.86
N SER A 159 -1.39 -14.66 11.99
CA SER A 159 -1.17 -13.80 13.15
C SER A 159 0.32 -13.76 13.52
N PRO A 160 0.88 -12.58 13.88
CA PRO A 160 2.24 -12.48 14.42
C PRO A 160 2.49 -13.39 15.62
N ASP A 161 1.48 -13.57 16.49
CA ASP A 161 1.56 -14.42 17.70
C ASP A 161 1.66 -15.92 17.39
N SER A 162 1.38 -16.32 16.15
CA SER A 162 1.50 -17.72 15.71
C SER A 162 2.94 -18.11 15.36
N VAL A 163 3.85 -17.14 15.24
CA VAL A 163 5.28 -17.38 15.06
C VAL A 163 5.91 -17.54 16.45
N PRO A 164 6.49 -18.72 16.79
CA PRO A 164 7.20 -18.87 18.06
C PRO A 164 8.31 -17.80 18.16
N PRO A 165 8.53 -17.19 19.34
CA PRO A 165 9.65 -16.27 19.50
C PRO A 165 10.92 -16.97 19.07
N ALA A 166 11.72 -16.29 18.23
CA ALA A 166 13.03 -16.79 17.84
C ALA A 166 13.79 -17.13 19.12
N LEU A 167 14.18 -18.40 19.27
CA LEU A 167 15.05 -18.82 20.37
C LEU A 167 16.28 -17.91 20.33
N ASP A 168 16.42 -17.08 21.37
CA ASP A 168 17.65 -16.37 21.64
C ASP A 168 18.79 -17.40 21.61
N LYS A 169 19.69 -17.26 20.65
CA LYS A 169 20.94 -18.00 20.66
C LYS A 169 21.86 -17.27 21.63
N ASP A 170 21.91 -17.76 22.87
CA ASP A 170 22.96 -17.48 23.84
C ASP A 170 24.37 -17.74 23.24
#